data_AF-A0A5J5SE67-F1
#
_entry.id   AF-A0A5J5SE67-F1
#
_cell.length_a   1.000
_cell.length_b   1.000
_cell.length_c   1.000
_cell.angle_alpha   90.00
_cell.angle_beta   90.00
_cell.angle_gamma   90.00
#
_symmetry.space_group_name_H-M   'P 1'
#
loop_
_entity.id
_entity.type
_entity.pdbx_description
1 polymer ?
#
loop_
_entity_poly.entity_id
_entity_poly.type
_entity_poly.pdbx_seq_one_letter_code
_entity_poly.pdbx_strand_id
1 'polypeptide(L)'
;MKEERSLSLLQLMVNEGLVPSPEEEENRKTFIEKLKQIVVAWVKRVAWQRPLPKQDIAVSSATLLTYGSYGLGVHGSESDIDALCVGPYFATMVDDFFIVLYNMLKSRPEVSEIYCVKDVKVPLMRFVFDGILIDLPFVQLKVLVVPENLDILNPVFLRDIDETGWKSLSRVLANTQICRLVPDLKKFQSMLRCVKFWAKRRGVYGNDLLKFDFDWHNVLEPFPYTKKYAWFLKIFLSASKQDELGDWVGWIKSRFCCLLFKLEEVQGLCDPNPTEYIDVNIADPHVIFYWGLQAGKTNAIDIKSVKDVFWRNISTGYQGPFGKIELSIVKASQVPKSAQFDTLSQKRKKACWKMMDYHQRRIPIYLQHVPQYIVGYVSTNGDPEYPSAGV
;
A
#
# COMPACT_ATOMS: atom_id res chain seq x y z
N MET A 1 27.11 -7.00 4.60
CA MET A 1 26.13 -6.31 5.48
C MET A 1 24.91 -5.74 4.73
N LYS A 2 25.02 -4.85 3.73
CA LYS A 2 23.85 -4.37 2.95
C LYS A 2 23.22 -5.48 2.10
N GLU A 3 24.03 -6.23 1.35
CA GLU A 3 23.58 -7.36 0.52
C GLU A 3 22.93 -8.47 1.34
N GLU A 4 23.49 -8.78 2.50
CA GLU A 4 22.99 -9.79 3.42
C GLU A 4 21.58 -9.47 3.95
N ARG A 5 21.32 -8.20 4.32
CA ARG A 5 19.97 -7.75 4.71
C ARG A 5 18.97 -7.81 3.55
N SER A 6 19.40 -7.48 2.33
CA SER A 6 18.56 -7.61 1.13
C SER A 6 18.24 -9.07 0.83
N LEU A 7 19.19 -9.99 1.01
CA LEU A 7 18.97 -11.43 0.85
C LEU A 7 18.00 -11.98 1.90
N SER A 8 18.12 -11.58 3.17
CA SER A 8 17.18 -11.97 4.22
C SER A 8 15.75 -11.48 3.93
N LEU A 9 15.59 -10.27 3.38
CA LEU A 9 14.29 -9.75 2.97
C LEU A 9 13.69 -10.57 1.83
N LEU A 10 14.47 -10.90 0.81
CA LEU A 10 14.01 -11.74 -0.31
C LEU A 10 13.59 -13.13 0.17
N GLN A 11 14.33 -13.71 1.11
CA GLN A 11 13.97 -14.99 1.69
C GLN A 11 12.67 -14.94 2.50
N LEU A 12 12.46 -13.86 3.27
CA LEU A 12 11.18 -13.60 3.93
C LEU A 12 10.03 -13.49 2.91
N MET A 13 10.24 -12.78 1.81
CA MET A 13 9.23 -12.62 0.76
C MET A 13 8.84 -13.97 0.14
N VAL A 14 9.81 -14.87 -0.08
CA VAL A 14 9.52 -16.22 -0.58
C VAL A 14 8.76 -17.04 0.46
N ASN A 15 9.20 -17.03 1.72
CA ASN A 15 8.58 -17.79 2.80
C ASN A 15 7.12 -17.38 3.07
N GLU A 16 6.80 -16.10 2.95
CA GLU A 16 5.45 -15.55 3.13
C GLU A 16 4.61 -15.56 1.85
N GLY A 17 5.09 -16.17 0.76
CA GLY A 17 4.34 -16.27 -0.51
C GLY A 17 4.11 -14.91 -1.18
N LEU A 18 4.98 -13.93 -0.97
CA LEU A 18 4.85 -12.59 -1.54
C LEU A 18 5.29 -12.50 -2.99
N VAL A 19 5.91 -13.54 -3.53
CA VAL A 19 6.35 -13.64 -4.92
C VAL A 19 5.69 -14.87 -5.53
N PRO A 20 4.93 -14.73 -6.63
CA PRO A 20 4.34 -15.86 -7.33
C PRO A 20 5.41 -16.84 -7.78
N SER A 21 5.05 -18.12 -7.87
CA SER A 21 5.92 -19.13 -8.46
C SER A 21 6.10 -18.86 -9.96
N PRO A 22 7.20 -19.33 -10.58
CA PRO A 22 7.39 -19.21 -12.02
C PRO A 22 6.24 -19.85 -12.83
N GLU A 23 5.64 -20.93 -12.31
CA GLU A 23 4.51 -21.61 -12.92
C GLU A 23 3.23 -20.76 -12.87
N GLU A 24 2.94 -20.13 -11.73
CA GLU A 24 1.82 -19.19 -11.60
C GLU A 24 1.96 -18.00 -12.56
N GLU A 25 3.18 -17.50 -12.73
CA GLU A 25 3.46 -16.39 -13.63
C GLU A 25 3.26 -16.79 -15.10
N GLU A 26 3.70 -17.99 -15.48
CA GLU A 26 3.51 -18.50 -16.85
C GLU A 26 2.05 -18.82 -17.16
N ASN A 27 1.31 -19.34 -16.17
CA ASN A 27 -0.12 -19.56 -16.27
C ASN A 27 -0.86 -18.23 -16.51
N ARG A 28 -0.51 -17.17 -15.75
CA ARG A 28 -1.11 -15.83 -15.92
C ARG A 28 -0.79 -15.22 -17.29
N LYS A 29 0.43 -15.41 -17.82
CA LYS A 29 0.78 -14.97 -19.19
C LYS A 29 -0.02 -15.69 -20.26
N THR A 30 -0.08 -17.02 -20.18
CA THR A 30 -0.83 -17.85 -21.12
C THR A 30 -2.31 -17.48 -21.09
N PHE A 31 -2.85 -17.22 -19.91
CA PHE A 31 -4.20 -16.72 -19.70
C PHE A 31 -4.44 -15.37 -20.40
N ILE A 32 -3.58 -14.36 -20.19
CA ILE A 32 -3.73 -13.05 -20.83
C ILE A 32 -3.70 -13.16 -22.35
N GLU A 33 -2.83 -14.02 -22.88
CA GLU A 33 -2.72 -14.26 -24.31
C GLU A 33 -4.00 -14.89 -24.88
N LYS A 34 -4.57 -15.90 -24.20
CA LYS A 34 -5.88 -16.45 -24.57
C LYS A 34 -6.97 -15.36 -24.54
N LEU A 35 -7.00 -14.52 -23.51
CA LEU A 35 -8.01 -13.46 -23.39
C LEU A 35 -7.85 -12.40 -24.50
N LYS A 36 -6.61 -12.06 -24.88
CA LYS A 36 -6.34 -11.18 -26.04
C LYS A 36 -6.92 -11.76 -27.32
N GLN A 37 -6.69 -13.05 -27.58
CA GLN A 37 -7.24 -13.72 -28.77
C GLN A 37 -8.77 -13.70 -28.79
N ILE A 38 -9.42 -13.85 -27.63
CA ILE A 38 -10.89 -13.73 -27.50
C ILE A 38 -11.35 -12.33 -27.88
N VAL A 39 -10.69 -11.30 -27.35
CA VAL A 39 -11.05 -9.90 -27.60
C VAL A 39 -10.85 -9.52 -29.07
N VAL A 40 -9.78 -10.00 -29.72
CA VAL A 40 -9.58 -9.82 -31.16
C VAL A 40 -10.67 -10.53 -31.98
N ALA A 41 -11.00 -11.78 -31.65
CA ALA A 41 -12.07 -12.52 -32.31
C ALA A 41 -13.44 -11.84 -32.14
N TRP A 42 -13.70 -11.29 -30.95
CA TRP A 42 -14.91 -10.53 -30.65
C TRP A 42 -15.03 -9.31 -31.56
N VAL A 43 -13.99 -8.48 -31.68
CA VAL A 43 -14.05 -7.29 -32.54
C VAL A 43 -14.22 -7.65 -34.00
N LYS A 44 -13.62 -8.74 -34.50
CA LYS A 44 -13.88 -9.22 -35.87
C LYS A 44 -15.34 -9.65 -36.06
N ARG A 45 -15.94 -10.29 -35.06
CA ARG A 45 -17.37 -10.64 -35.09
C ARG A 45 -18.26 -9.40 -35.11
N VAL A 46 -17.96 -8.40 -34.28
CA VAL A 46 -18.68 -7.12 -34.26
C VAL A 46 -18.51 -6.41 -35.61
N ALA A 47 -17.29 -6.36 -36.15
CA ALA A 47 -17.01 -5.75 -37.46
C ALA A 47 -17.80 -6.41 -38.59
N TRP A 48 -18.03 -7.73 -38.53
CA TRP A 48 -18.85 -8.47 -39.49
C TRP A 48 -20.36 -8.23 -39.32
N GLN A 49 -20.83 -7.99 -38.09
CA GLN A 49 -22.23 -7.62 -37.81
C GLN A 49 -22.54 -6.17 -38.21
N ARG A 50 -21.52 -5.31 -38.25
CA ARG A 50 -21.61 -3.97 -38.83
C ARG A 50 -21.38 -4.07 -40.35
N PRO A 51 -22.00 -3.20 -41.17
CA PRO A 51 -21.81 -3.20 -42.62
C PRO A 51 -20.46 -2.59 -43.02
N LEU A 52 -19.34 -3.06 -42.43
CA LEU A 52 -18.00 -2.60 -42.76
C LEU A 52 -17.47 -3.30 -44.02
N PRO A 53 -16.60 -2.63 -44.80
CA PRO A 53 -15.90 -3.24 -45.91
C PRO A 53 -15.11 -4.49 -45.49
N LYS A 54 -15.05 -5.52 -46.35
CA LYS A 54 -14.33 -6.77 -46.07
C LYS A 54 -12.84 -6.55 -45.74
N GLN A 55 -12.23 -5.54 -46.34
CA GLN A 55 -10.84 -5.15 -46.07
C GLN A 55 -10.67 -4.68 -44.62
N ASP A 56 -11.61 -3.87 -44.13
CA ASP A 56 -11.60 -3.32 -42.77
C ASP A 56 -11.87 -4.42 -41.72
N ILE A 57 -12.74 -5.38 -42.02
CA ILE A 57 -13.00 -6.54 -41.15
C ILE A 57 -11.72 -7.37 -40.95
N ALA A 58 -10.93 -7.56 -42.01
CA ALA A 58 -9.71 -8.38 -41.94
C ALA A 58 -8.65 -7.77 -41.01
N VAL A 59 -8.53 -6.44 -41.00
CA VAL A 59 -7.55 -5.68 -40.20
C VAL A 59 -8.10 -5.22 -38.84
N SER A 60 -9.40 -5.40 -38.58
CA SER A 60 -10.03 -5.03 -37.31
C SER A 60 -9.38 -5.75 -36.13
N SER A 61 -9.04 -4.97 -35.10
CA SER A 61 -8.32 -5.46 -33.93
C SER A 61 -8.74 -4.71 -32.66
N ALA A 62 -8.48 -5.34 -31.52
CA ALA A 62 -8.59 -4.80 -30.18
C ALA A 62 -7.41 -5.31 -29.34
N THR A 63 -7.13 -4.64 -28.22
CA THR A 63 -6.05 -5.03 -27.32
C THR A 63 -6.51 -5.03 -25.86
N LEU A 64 -5.69 -5.64 -25.00
CA LEU A 64 -5.85 -5.66 -23.56
C LEU A 64 -4.64 -5.02 -22.91
N LEU A 65 -4.91 -4.06 -22.02
CA LEU A 65 -3.87 -3.42 -21.22
C LEU A 65 -4.04 -3.81 -19.77
N THR A 66 -3.06 -4.53 -19.22
CA THR A 66 -3.07 -4.88 -17.80
C THR A 66 -2.61 -3.70 -16.95
N TYR A 67 -3.25 -3.52 -15.80
CA TYR A 67 -2.91 -2.47 -14.84
C TYR A 67 -3.01 -2.99 -13.41
N GLY A 68 -3.07 -2.10 -12.42
CA GLY A 68 -3.20 -2.47 -11.02
C GLY A 68 -1.99 -3.25 -10.51
N SER A 69 -2.23 -4.18 -9.59
CA SER A 69 -1.14 -4.90 -8.93
C SER A 69 -0.38 -5.84 -9.88
N TYR A 70 -1.09 -6.43 -10.84
CA TYR A 70 -0.50 -7.26 -11.89
C TYR A 70 0.33 -6.43 -12.86
N GLY A 71 -0.21 -5.31 -13.37
CA GLY A 71 0.53 -4.42 -14.28
C GLY A 71 1.76 -3.76 -13.65
N LEU A 72 1.82 -3.62 -12.32
CA LEU A 72 3.00 -3.18 -11.59
C LEU A 72 3.98 -4.32 -11.28
N GLY A 73 3.61 -5.58 -11.50
CA GLY A 73 4.40 -6.76 -11.14
C GLY A 73 4.54 -6.96 -9.63
N VAL A 74 3.50 -6.63 -8.86
CA VAL A 74 3.44 -6.79 -7.40
C VAL A 74 2.22 -7.59 -6.92
N HIS A 75 1.62 -8.38 -7.83
CA HIS A 75 0.54 -9.32 -7.54
C HIS A 75 1.05 -10.53 -6.75
N GLY A 76 0.22 -11.05 -5.84
CA GLY A 76 0.43 -12.35 -5.20
C GLY A 76 -0.45 -13.44 -5.83
N SER A 77 -0.33 -14.68 -5.35
CA SER A 77 -1.06 -15.85 -5.89
C SER A 77 -2.57 -15.65 -5.92
N GLU A 78 -3.15 -15.03 -4.89
CA GLU A 78 -4.59 -14.75 -4.76
C GLU A 78 -5.04 -13.42 -5.41
N SER A 79 -4.15 -12.72 -6.12
CA SER A 79 -4.51 -11.41 -6.69
C SER A 79 -5.31 -11.57 -7.98
N ASP A 80 -6.32 -10.71 -8.09
CA ASP A 80 -7.08 -10.47 -9.30
C ASP A 80 -6.22 -9.88 -10.42
N ILE A 81 -6.73 -9.98 -11.64
CA ILE A 81 -6.14 -9.32 -12.82
C ILE A 81 -7.06 -8.18 -13.25
N ASP A 82 -6.54 -6.97 -13.05
CA ASP A 82 -7.05 -5.73 -13.62
C ASP A 82 -6.62 -5.63 -15.10
N ALA A 83 -7.57 -5.69 -16.03
CA ALA A 83 -7.30 -5.59 -17.47
C ALA A 83 -8.28 -4.65 -18.17
N LEU A 84 -7.80 -3.69 -18.94
CA LEU A 84 -8.62 -2.79 -19.73
C LEU A 84 -8.78 -3.34 -21.15
N CYS A 85 -10.02 -3.63 -21.55
CA CYS A 85 -10.37 -3.93 -22.93
C CYS A 85 -10.44 -2.65 -23.76
N VAL A 86 -9.66 -2.57 -24.83
CA VAL A 86 -9.59 -1.40 -25.70
C VAL A 86 -10.12 -1.77 -27.08
N GLY A 87 -11.26 -1.20 -27.45
CA GLY A 87 -11.94 -1.47 -28.72
C GLY A 87 -11.93 -0.30 -29.70
N PRO A 88 -12.19 -0.56 -30.99
CA PRO A 88 -12.29 0.46 -32.03
C PRO A 88 -13.64 1.20 -31.99
N TYR A 89 -13.77 2.25 -32.81
CA TYR A 89 -14.91 3.19 -32.75
C TYR A 89 -16.28 2.56 -33.01
N PHE A 90 -16.31 1.41 -33.69
CA PHE A 90 -17.55 0.71 -34.06
C PHE A 90 -18.02 -0.29 -32.99
N ALA A 91 -17.22 -0.56 -31.96
CA ALA A 91 -17.55 -1.47 -30.87
C ALA A 91 -18.07 -0.68 -29.65
N THR A 92 -19.34 -0.86 -29.31
CA THR A 92 -20.04 -0.14 -28.24
C THR A 92 -20.00 -0.88 -26.90
N MET A 93 -20.10 -0.13 -25.79
CA MET A 93 -20.12 -0.73 -24.45
C MET A 93 -21.42 -1.53 -24.19
N VAL A 94 -22.57 -0.99 -24.58
CA VAL A 94 -23.89 -1.56 -24.25
C VAL A 94 -24.17 -2.83 -25.04
N ASP A 95 -24.04 -2.77 -26.37
CA ASP A 95 -24.42 -3.89 -27.23
C ASP A 95 -23.25 -4.84 -27.48
N ASP A 96 -22.08 -4.30 -27.82
CA ASP A 96 -21.00 -5.15 -28.30
C ASP A 96 -20.20 -5.75 -27.13
N PHE A 97 -19.83 -4.95 -26.13
CA PHE A 97 -19.06 -5.40 -24.97
C PHE A 97 -19.92 -6.21 -23.98
N PHE A 98 -21.02 -5.66 -23.48
CA PHE A 98 -21.84 -6.33 -22.46
C PHE A 98 -22.75 -7.45 -22.98
N ILE A 99 -22.94 -7.59 -24.30
CA ILE A 99 -23.75 -8.68 -24.87
C ILE A 99 -22.89 -9.61 -25.72
N VAL A 100 -22.22 -9.11 -26.76
CA VAL A 100 -21.49 -10.01 -27.68
C VAL A 100 -20.27 -10.62 -27.00
N LEU A 101 -19.39 -9.82 -26.39
CA LEU A 101 -18.22 -10.35 -25.67
C LEU A 101 -18.63 -11.17 -24.45
N TYR A 102 -19.62 -10.71 -23.69
CA TYR A 102 -20.19 -11.48 -22.57
C TYR A 102 -20.60 -12.89 -22.98
N ASN A 103 -21.38 -13.03 -24.06
CA ASN A 103 -21.84 -14.34 -24.54
C ASN A 103 -20.69 -15.20 -25.05
N MET A 104 -19.69 -14.61 -25.71
CA MET A 104 -18.48 -15.32 -26.13
C MET A 104 -17.69 -15.86 -24.94
N LEU A 105 -17.53 -15.07 -23.88
CA LEU A 105 -16.88 -15.51 -22.64
C LEU A 105 -17.71 -16.57 -21.93
N LYS A 106 -19.02 -16.37 -21.78
CA LYS A 106 -19.93 -17.31 -21.11
C LYS A 106 -19.99 -18.69 -21.77
N SER A 107 -19.78 -18.77 -23.09
CA SER A 107 -19.76 -20.05 -23.81
C SER A 107 -18.50 -20.89 -23.60
N ARG A 108 -17.49 -20.35 -22.90
CA ARG A 108 -16.19 -21.01 -22.72
C ARG A 108 -16.16 -21.83 -21.42
N PRO A 109 -15.63 -23.07 -21.46
CA PRO A 109 -15.52 -23.90 -20.26
C PRO A 109 -14.55 -23.34 -19.22
N GLU A 110 -13.58 -22.51 -19.64
CA GLU A 110 -12.61 -21.88 -18.75
C GLU A 110 -13.21 -20.73 -17.92
N VAL A 111 -14.40 -20.23 -18.29
CA VAL A 111 -15.02 -19.06 -17.67
C VAL A 111 -16.14 -19.48 -16.72
N SER A 112 -16.09 -18.98 -15.48
CA SER A 112 -17.14 -19.12 -14.48
C SER A 112 -17.48 -17.77 -13.85
N GLU A 113 -18.58 -17.72 -13.10
CA GLU A 113 -19.00 -16.55 -12.30
C GLU A 113 -19.03 -15.21 -13.07
N ILE A 114 -19.42 -15.24 -14.35
CA ILE A 114 -19.45 -14.03 -15.20
C ILE A 114 -20.70 -13.17 -14.98
N TYR A 115 -20.49 -11.90 -14.63
CA TYR A 115 -21.53 -10.89 -14.52
C TYR A 115 -21.05 -9.50 -14.94
N CYS A 116 -22.01 -8.60 -15.20
CA CYS A 116 -21.75 -7.22 -15.60
C CYS A 116 -22.06 -6.28 -14.43
N VAL A 117 -21.18 -5.31 -14.20
CA VAL A 117 -21.38 -4.21 -13.23
C VAL A 117 -21.57 -2.93 -14.03
N LYS A 118 -22.81 -2.45 -14.17
CA LYS A 118 -23.18 -1.35 -15.07
C LYS A 118 -23.37 -0.01 -14.36
N ASP A 119 -23.98 -0.01 -13.17
CA ASP A 119 -24.41 1.21 -12.47
C ASP A 119 -23.31 1.78 -11.55
N VAL A 120 -22.10 1.97 -12.10
CA VAL A 120 -20.93 2.45 -11.37
C VAL A 120 -20.15 3.46 -12.20
N LYS A 121 -19.24 4.22 -11.56
CA LYS A 121 -18.41 5.24 -12.23
C LYS A 121 -17.56 4.69 -13.38
N VAL A 122 -17.22 3.40 -13.33
CA VAL A 122 -16.47 2.67 -14.36
C VAL A 122 -17.13 1.31 -14.56
N PRO A 123 -18.04 1.17 -15.54
CA PRO A 123 -18.68 -0.10 -15.85
C PRO A 123 -17.66 -1.16 -16.27
N LEU A 124 -17.86 -2.40 -15.82
CA LEU A 124 -16.95 -3.52 -16.11
C LEU A 124 -17.68 -4.86 -16.17
N MET A 125 -17.04 -5.84 -16.81
CA MET A 125 -17.37 -7.25 -16.65
C MET A 125 -16.44 -7.89 -15.63
N ARG A 126 -17.01 -8.68 -14.72
CA ARG A 126 -16.26 -9.46 -13.75
C ARG A 126 -16.54 -10.94 -13.94
N PHE A 127 -15.48 -11.74 -13.95
CA PHE A 127 -15.58 -13.18 -14.16
C PHE A 127 -14.33 -13.88 -13.63
N VAL A 128 -14.45 -15.19 -13.42
CA VAL A 128 -13.33 -16.07 -13.12
C VAL A 128 -12.94 -16.79 -14.41
N PHE A 129 -11.65 -16.80 -14.74
CA PHE A 129 -11.11 -17.55 -15.88
C PHE A 129 -9.96 -18.44 -15.41
N ASP A 130 -10.05 -19.75 -15.63
CA ASP A 130 -9.06 -20.74 -15.14
C ASP A 130 -8.71 -20.52 -13.65
N GLY A 131 -9.72 -20.16 -12.84
CA GLY A 131 -9.58 -19.93 -11.39
C GLY A 131 -9.11 -18.51 -10.99
N ILE A 132 -8.83 -17.61 -11.93
CA ILE A 132 -8.37 -16.25 -11.65
C ILE A 132 -9.50 -15.23 -11.84
N LEU A 133 -9.76 -14.41 -10.83
CA LEU A 133 -10.73 -13.32 -10.89
C LEU A 133 -10.22 -12.18 -11.77
N ILE A 134 -11.07 -11.67 -12.67
CA ILE A 134 -10.75 -10.61 -13.62
C ILE A 134 -11.77 -9.48 -13.51
N ASP A 135 -11.24 -8.26 -13.43
CA ASP A 135 -11.99 -7.02 -13.61
C ASP A 135 -11.67 -6.45 -14.99
N LEU A 136 -12.64 -6.51 -15.89
CA LEU A 136 -12.51 -6.12 -17.30
C LEU A 136 -13.38 -4.88 -17.59
N PRO A 137 -12.90 -3.65 -17.34
CA PRO A 137 -13.50 -2.45 -17.92
C PRO A 137 -13.28 -2.36 -19.44
N PHE A 138 -14.04 -1.49 -20.09
CA PHE A 138 -13.95 -1.23 -21.51
C PHE A 138 -13.71 0.25 -21.81
N VAL A 139 -12.90 0.53 -22.83
CA VAL A 139 -12.77 1.86 -23.45
C VAL A 139 -12.86 1.73 -24.96
N GLN A 140 -13.61 2.65 -25.57
CA GLN A 140 -13.70 2.79 -27.01
C GLN A 140 -12.75 3.88 -27.49
N LEU A 141 -11.87 3.57 -28.44
CA LEU A 141 -11.03 4.55 -29.12
C LEU A 141 -11.62 4.96 -30.46
N LYS A 142 -11.41 6.21 -30.88
CA LYS A 142 -11.84 6.72 -32.20
C LYS A 142 -10.89 6.31 -33.33
N VAL A 143 -10.54 5.02 -33.38
CA VAL A 143 -9.70 4.41 -34.42
C VAL A 143 -10.38 3.18 -35.00
N LEU A 144 -10.12 2.89 -36.28
CA LEU A 144 -10.63 1.69 -36.96
C LEU A 144 -9.90 0.42 -36.48
N VAL A 145 -8.58 0.53 -36.32
CA VAL A 145 -7.70 -0.58 -35.91
C VAL A 145 -6.98 -0.16 -34.64
N VAL A 146 -7.14 -0.93 -33.58
CA VAL A 146 -6.40 -0.74 -32.33
C VAL A 146 -5.04 -1.44 -32.44
N PRO A 147 -3.92 -0.71 -32.31
CA PRO A 147 -2.59 -1.32 -32.29
C PRO A 147 -2.42 -2.30 -31.13
N GLU A 148 -1.72 -3.40 -31.34
CA GLU A 148 -1.40 -4.37 -30.29
C GLU A 148 -0.56 -3.72 -29.18
N ASN A 149 0.52 -3.03 -29.57
CA ASN A 149 1.42 -2.28 -28.69
C ASN A 149 0.96 -0.82 -28.57
N LEU A 150 -0.25 -0.61 -28.06
CA LEU A 150 -0.83 0.71 -27.91
C LEU A 150 -0.03 1.55 -26.91
N ASP A 151 0.62 2.62 -27.39
CA ASP A 151 1.21 3.65 -26.52
C ASP A 151 0.14 4.61 -26.04
N ILE A 152 -0.40 4.35 -24.85
CA ILE A 152 -1.42 5.18 -24.21
C ILE A 152 -0.95 6.59 -23.85
N LEU A 153 0.35 6.89 -23.92
CA LEU A 153 0.87 8.23 -23.68
C LEU A 153 0.89 9.08 -24.95
N ASN A 154 0.61 8.48 -26.10
CA ASN A 154 0.45 9.20 -27.34
C ASN A 154 -0.90 9.96 -27.35
N PRO A 155 -0.89 11.31 -27.42
CA PRO A 155 -2.11 12.13 -27.39
C PRO A 155 -3.11 11.80 -28.50
N VAL A 156 -2.66 11.20 -29.60
CA VAL A 156 -3.53 10.81 -30.72
C VAL A 156 -4.65 9.89 -30.27
N PHE A 157 -4.37 8.94 -29.37
CA PHE A 157 -5.35 7.98 -28.88
C PHE A 157 -6.23 8.54 -27.75
N LEU A 158 -5.87 9.68 -27.17
CA LEU A 158 -6.54 10.30 -26.03
C LEU A 158 -7.62 11.31 -26.44
N ARG A 159 -7.81 11.53 -27.75
CA ARG A 159 -8.81 12.44 -28.30
C ARG A 159 -10.20 11.83 -28.23
N ASP A 160 -11.18 12.64 -27.85
CA ASP A 160 -12.62 12.32 -27.86
C ASP A 160 -13.00 11.05 -27.07
N ILE A 161 -12.25 10.75 -26.00
CA ILE A 161 -12.62 9.73 -25.02
C ILE A 161 -13.66 10.33 -24.08
N ASP A 162 -14.73 9.58 -23.81
CA ASP A 162 -15.76 9.96 -22.85
C ASP A 162 -15.24 9.93 -21.40
N GLU A 163 -15.98 10.53 -20.46
CA GLU A 163 -15.56 10.62 -19.06
C GLU A 163 -15.29 9.24 -18.43
N THR A 164 -16.11 8.25 -18.79
CA THR A 164 -15.98 6.86 -18.33
C THR A 164 -14.73 6.20 -18.89
N GLY A 165 -14.49 6.31 -20.20
CA GLY A 165 -13.28 5.83 -20.84
C GLY A 165 -12.02 6.47 -20.26
N TRP A 166 -12.09 7.76 -19.92
CA TRP A 166 -10.97 8.46 -19.30
C TRP A 166 -10.65 7.94 -17.90
N LYS A 167 -11.67 7.62 -17.09
CA LYS A 167 -11.48 6.99 -15.77
C LYS A 167 -10.85 5.61 -15.90
N SER A 168 -11.25 4.82 -16.89
CA SER A 168 -10.64 3.51 -17.18
C SER A 168 -9.18 3.65 -17.60
N LEU A 169 -8.90 4.53 -18.55
CA LEU A 169 -7.56 4.70 -19.12
C LEU A 169 -6.58 5.32 -18.12
N SER A 170 -7.05 6.24 -17.26
CA SER A 170 -6.25 6.86 -16.21
C SER A 170 -5.61 5.85 -15.26
N ARG A 171 -6.25 4.68 -15.04
CA ARG A 171 -5.69 3.59 -14.22
C ARG A 171 -4.46 2.97 -14.88
N VAL A 172 -4.53 2.75 -16.19
CA VAL A 172 -3.40 2.23 -16.96
C VAL A 172 -2.28 3.29 -17.04
N LEU A 173 -2.64 4.55 -17.31
CA LEU A 173 -1.70 5.67 -17.35
C LEU A 173 -0.93 5.84 -16.04
N ALA A 174 -1.62 5.75 -14.90
CA ALA A 174 -0.99 5.82 -13.59
C ALA A 174 0.06 4.70 -13.40
N ASN A 175 -0.30 3.45 -13.72
CA ASN A 175 0.63 2.32 -13.70
C ASN A 175 1.86 2.56 -14.59
N THR A 176 1.63 2.95 -15.87
CA THR A 176 2.71 3.22 -16.82
C THR A 176 3.63 4.33 -16.33
N GLN A 177 3.07 5.40 -15.77
CA GLN A 177 3.85 6.54 -15.28
C GLN A 177 4.66 6.17 -14.03
N ILE A 178 4.10 5.39 -13.10
CA ILE A 178 4.85 4.88 -11.94
C ILE A 178 6.05 4.07 -12.44
N CYS A 179 5.85 3.13 -13.37
CA CYS A 179 6.94 2.31 -13.91
C CYS A 179 8.03 3.15 -14.63
N ARG A 180 7.65 4.25 -15.30
CA ARG A 180 8.61 5.17 -15.96
C ARG A 180 9.39 6.06 -14.99
N LEU A 181 8.77 6.48 -13.89
CA LEU A 181 9.39 7.40 -12.92
C LEU A 181 10.31 6.68 -11.92
N VAL A 182 10.14 5.38 -11.76
CA VAL A 182 10.93 4.58 -10.82
C VAL A 182 12.31 4.26 -11.42
N PRO A 183 13.42 4.61 -10.74
CA PRO A 183 14.78 4.35 -11.25
C PRO A 183 15.16 2.87 -11.34
N ASP A 184 14.61 2.03 -10.45
CA ASP A 184 14.86 0.59 -10.42
C ASP A 184 13.56 -0.16 -10.14
N LEU A 185 12.95 -0.68 -11.21
CA LEU A 185 11.65 -1.33 -11.17
C LEU A 185 11.64 -2.56 -10.25
N LYS A 186 12.73 -3.35 -10.25
CA LYS A 186 12.81 -4.56 -9.42
C LYS A 186 12.85 -4.20 -7.94
N LYS A 187 13.67 -3.22 -7.55
CA LYS A 187 13.73 -2.75 -6.16
C LYS A 187 12.40 -2.16 -5.70
N PHE A 188 11.73 -1.38 -6.56
CA PHE A 188 10.41 -0.85 -6.27
C PHE A 188 9.38 -1.96 -6.06
N GLN A 189 9.35 -2.97 -6.94
CA GLN A 189 8.45 -4.11 -6.81
C GLN A 189 8.66 -4.85 -5.49
N SER A 190 9.92 -5.12 -5.11
CA SER A 190 10.24 -5.75 -3.83
C SER A 190 9.77 -4.92 -2.64
N MET A 191 10.05 -3.62 -2.65
CA MET A 191 9.61 -2.68 -1.60
C MET A 191 8.08 -2.63 -1.50
N LEU A 192 7.38 -2.48 -2.62
CA LEU A 192 5.93 -2.36 -2.64
C LEU A 192 5.25 -3.66 -2.20
N ARG A 193 5.77 -4.84 -2.55
CA ARG A 193 5.31 -6.13 -2.02
C ARG A 193 5.40 -6.17 -0.48
N CYS A 194 6.52 -5.70 0.08
CA CYS A 194 6.70 -5.63 1.54
C CYS A 194 5.72 -4.65 2.20
N VAL A 195 5.54 -3.45 1.64
CA VAL A 195 4.61 -2.44 2.15
C VAL A 195 3.16 -2.94 2.10
N LYS A 196 2.76 -3.57 0.99
CA LYS A 196 1.42 -4.18 0.85
C LYS A 196 1.18 -5.26 1.89
N PHE A 197 2.17 -6.15 2.10
CA PHE A 197 2.09 -7.20 3.11
C PHE A 197 2.00 -6.62 4.53
N TRP A 198 2.85 -5.66 4.86
CA TRP A 198 2.80 -4.94 6.14
C TRP A 198 1.43 -4.30 6.37
N ALA A 199 0.90 -3.58 5.37
CA ALA A 199 -0.38 -2.89 5.46
C ALA A 199 -1.53 -3.88 5.66
N LYS A 200 -1.51 -5.04 4.97
CA LYS A 200 -2.48 -6.13 5.18
C LYS A 200 -2.39 -6.69 6.60
N ARG A 201 -1.19 -7.01 7.09
CA ARG A 201 -0.97 -7.52 8.45
C ARG A 201 -1.37 -6.53 9.55
N ARG A 202 -1.35 -5.23 9.26
CA ARG A 202 -1.76 -4.15 10.17
C ARG A 202 -3.22 -3.72 9.99
N GLY A 203 -3.97 -4.33 9.07
CA GLY A 203 -5.39 -4.01 8.84
C GLY A 203 -5.63 -2.65 8.17
N VAL A 204 -4.61 -2.04 7.56
CA VAL A 204 -4.68 -0.71 6.91
C VAL A 204 -4.67 -0.79 5.38
N TYR A 205 -4.90 -1.99 4.83
CA TYR A 205 -4.89 -2.26 3.38
C TYR A 205 -6.27 -2.70 2.89
N GLY A 206 -6.84 -1.95 1.95
CA GLY A 206 -8.08 -2.30 1.25
C GLY A 206 -9.05 -1.12 1.12
N ASN A 207 -9.98 -1.21 0.17
CA ASN A 207 -11.14 -0.33 0.07
C ASN A 207 -12.23 -0.66 1.10
N ASP A 208 -11.97 -1.56 2.05
CA ASP A 208 -12.92 -1.93 3.10
C ASP A 208 -13.19 -0.78 4.08
N LEU A 209 -12.32 0.24 4.13
CA LEU A 209 -12.61 1.54 4.73
C LEU A 209 -13.78 2.29 4.06
N LEU A 210 -14.29 1.80 2.92
CA LEU A 210 -15.38 2.35 2.11
C LEU A 210 -16.57 1.36 1.95
N LYS A 211 -16.59 0.22 2.65
CA LYS A 211 -17.75 -0.69 2.68
C LYS A 211 -18.88 -0.06 3.51
N PHE A 212 -20.13 -0.15 3.04
CA PHE A 212 -21.29 0.43 3.73
C PHE A 212 -21.58 -0.18 5.12
N ASP A 213 -21.13 -1.41 5.36
CA ASP A 213 -21.29 -2.14 6.63
C ASP A 213 -19.96 -2.23 7.42
N PHE A 214 -19.00 -1.38 7.07
CA PHE A 214 -17.75 -1.28 7.79
C PHE A 214 -17.95 -0.41 9.03
N ASP A 215 -17.94 -1.04 10.19
CA ASP A 215 -17.88 -0.31 11.44
C ASP A 215 -16.45 0.25 11.65
N TRP A 216 -16.34 1.57 11.59
CA TRP A 216 -15.11 2.31 11.92
C TRP A 216 -14.58 1.96 13.31
N HIS A 217 -15.43 1.48 14.23
CA HIS A 217 -15.00 0.96 15.51
C HIS A 217 -14.00 -0.20 15.39
N ASN A 218 -14.03 -1.01 14.33
CA ASN A 218 -13.09 -2.12 14.12
C ASN A 218 -11.68 -1.67 13.72
N VAL A 219 -11.55 -0.49 13.09
CA VAL A 219 -10.22 0.14 12.82
C VAL A 219 -9.68 0.80 14.08
N LEU A 220 -10.61 1.34 14.86
CA LEU A 220 -10.32 1.97 16.14
C LEU A 220 -10.22 0.93 17.26
N GLU A 221 -10.48 -0.34 16.98
CA GLU A 221 -10.32 -1.41 17.94
C GLU A 221 -8.85 -1.46 18.30
N PRO A 222 -8.52 -1.24 19.58
CA PRO A 222 -7.15 -1.17 19.97
C PRO A 222 -6.47 -2.51 19.75
N PHE A 223 -5.29 -2.47 19.15
CA PHE A 223 -4.50 -3.66 18.89
C PHE A 223 -4.33 -4.46 20.19
N PRO A 224 -4.64 -5.77 20.22
CA PRO A 224 -4.67 -6.57 21.45
C PRO A 224 -3.25 -6.93 21.91
N TYR A 225 -2.50 -5.90 22.29
CA TYR A 225 -1.07 -5.91 22.49
C TYR A 225 -0.65 -6.88 23.59
N THR A 226 -1.40 -6.91 24.69
CA THR A 226 -1.20 -7.81 25.84
C THR A 226 -1.61 -9.25 25.58
N LYS A 227 -2.46 -9.51 24.56
CA LYS A 227 -2.82 -10.87 24.13
C LYS A 227 -1.79 -11.46 23.17
N LYS A 228 -1.06 -10.60 22.44
CA LYS A 228 -0.09 -11.01 21.43
C LYS A 228 1.27 -11.42 22.01
N TYR A 229 1.74 -10.73 23.06
CA TYR A 229 3.06 -10.97 23.64
C TYR A 229 2.97 -11.54 25.05
N ALA A 230 3.76 -12.58 25.33
CA ALA A 230 3.83 -13.18 26.67
C ALA A 230 4.73 -12.39 27.63
N TRP A 231 5.73 -11.68 27.09
CA TRP A 231 6.74 -10.93 27.82
C TRP A 231 6.86 -9.52 27.30
N PHE A 232 7.15 -8.58 28.18
CA PHE A 232 7.29 -7.16 27.86
C PHE A 232 8.55 -6.57 28.49
N LEU A 233 9.20 -5.67 27.77
CA LEU A 233 10.15 -4.72 28.34
C LEU A 233 9.37 -3.56 28.92
N LYS A 234 9.46 -3.37 30.23
CA LYS A 234 8.99 -2.18 30.95
C LYS A 234 10.11 -1.13 30.94
N ILE A 235 9.83 0.03 30.36
CA ILE A 235 10.70 1.20 30.39
C ILE A 235 10.07 2.21 31.34
N PHE A 236 10.66 2.41 32.51
CA PHE A 236 10.19 3.35 33.51
C PHE A 236 11.07 4.60 33.50
N LEU A 237 10.45 5.77 33.33
CA LEU A 237 11.09 7.07 33.35
C LEU A 237 10.49 7.91 34.47
N SER A 238 11.31 8.56 35.28
CA SER A 238 10.83 9.52 36.28
C SER A 238 11.73 10.75 36.38
N ALA A 239 11.19 11.85 36.91
CA ALA A 239 11.92 13.08 37.18
C ALA A 239 11.39 13.75 38.44
N SER A 240 12.16 14.69 39.00
CA SER A 240 11.78 15.40 40.23
C SER A 240 10.61 16.37 40.03
N LYS A 241 10.42 16.88 38.80
CA LYS A 241 9.31 17.78 38.43
C LYS A 241 8.64 17.33 37.14
N GLN A 242 7.37 17.70 36.97
CA GLN A 242 6.57 17.35 35.80
C GLN A 242 7.11 17.98 34.49
N ASP A 243 7.58 19.22 34.54
CA ASP A 243 8.12 19.90 33.35
C ASP A 243 9.44 19.25 32.90
N GLU A 244 10.30 18.92 33.87
CA GLU A 244 11.56 18.19 33.63
C GLU A 244 11.31 16.78 33.10
N LEU A 245 10.22 16.12 33.53
CA LEU A 245 9.80 14.82 33.01
C LEU A 245 9.45 14.89 31.52
N GLY A 246 8.78 15.95 31.07
CA GLY A 246 8.40 16.14 29.67
C GLY A 246 9.60 16.19 28.74
N ASP A 247 10.59 17.02 29.09
CA ASP A 247 11.84 17.15 28.33
C ASP A 247 12.66 15.85 28.36
N TRP A 248 12.72 15.21 29.53
CA TRP A 248 13.40 13.93 29.71
C TRP A 248 12.78 12.82 28.86
N VAL A 249 11.46 12.66 28.91
CA VAL A 249 10.72 11.69 28.08
C VAL A 249 10.91 11.99 26.60
N GLY A 250 10.86 13.27 26.20
CA GLY A 250 11.10 13.69 24.82
C GLY A 250 12.49 13.31 24.32
N TRP A 251 13.52 13.55 25.14
CA TRP A 251 14.90 13.16 24.83
C TRP A 251 15.05 11.64 24.69
N ILE A 252 14.51 10.88 25.64
CA ILE A 252 14.58 9.41 25.63
C ILE A 252 13.85 8.82 24.42
N LYS A 253 12.69 9.36 24.06
CA LYS A 253 11.94 8.97 22.84
C LYS A 253 12.78 9.14 21.57
N SER A 254 13.58 10.20 21.47
CA SER A 254 14.47 10.40 20.32
C SER A 254 15.51 9.30 20.14
N ARG A 255 15.81 8.54 21.20
CA ARG A 255 16.80 7.44 21.22
C ARG A 255 16.17 6.06 21.34
N PHE A 256 14.84 5.95 21.30
CA PHE A 256 14.16 4.65 21.27
C PHE A 256 14.64 3.76 20.11
N CYS A 257 14.99 4.33 18.97
CA CYS A 257 15.59 3.56 17.87
C CYS A 257 16.91 2.86 18.29
N CYS A 258 17.75 3.50 19.10
CA CYS A 258 19.00 2.90 19.59
C CYS A 258 18.73 1.77 20.58
N LEU A 259 17.73 1.92 21.45
CA LEU A 259 17.29 0.87 22.37
C LEU A 259 16.71 -0.33 21.61
N LEU A 260 15.85 -0.07 20.63
CA LEU A 260 15.23 -1.10 19.78
C LEU A 260 16.31 -1.90 19.05
N PHE A 261 17.25 -1.22 18.40
CA PHE A 261 18.36 -1.87 17.69
C PHE A 261 19.16 -2.79 18.62
N LYS A 262 19.43 -2.36 19.87
CA LYS A 262 20.18 -3.18 20.81
C LYS A 262 19.39 -4.38 21.33
N LEU A 263 18.09 -4.24 21.52
CA LEU A 263 17.20 -5.33 21.90
C LEU A 263 17.10 -6.38 20.79
N GLU A 264 16.99 -5.93 19.54
CA GLU A 264 16.96 -6.82 18.37
C GLU A 264 18.26 -7.60 18.19
N GLU A 265 19.41 -6.99 18.50
CA GLU A 265 20.72 -7.65 18.51
C GLU A 265 20.84 -8.75 19.58
N VAL A 266 20.29 -8.52 20.79
CA VAL A 266 20.49 -9.41 21.96
C VAL A 266 19.41 -10.49 22.06
N GLN A 267 18.17 -10.20 21.66
CA GLN A 267 17.00 -11.05 21.94
C GLN A 267 16.22 -11.46 20.69
N GLY A 268 16.38 -10.75 19.57
CA GLY A 268 15.52 -10.88 18.40
C GLY A 268 14.34 -9.90 18.43
N LEU A 269 13.27 -10.22 17.72
CA LEU A 269 12.22 -9.25 17.38
C LEU A 269 11.55 -8.61 18.62
N CYS A 270 11.58 -7.28 18.67
CA CYS A 270 10.87 -6.45 19.65
C CYS A 270 9.84 -5.58 18.91
N ASP A 271 8.59 -5.54 19.40
CA ASP A 271 7.55 -4.67 18.84
C ASP A 271 7.38 -3.48 19.77
N PRO A 272 7.91 -2.28 19.47
CA PRO A 272 7.79 -1.13 20.35
C PRO A 272 6.36 -0.57 20.37
N ASN A 273 5.88 -0.15 21.55
CA ASN A 273 4.61 0.58 21.70
C ASN A 273 4.89 2.01 22.19
N PRO A 274 4.44 3.04 21.45
CA PRO A 274 4.67 4.44 21.81
C PRO A 274 3.74 4.95 22.92
N THR A 275 2.80 4.14 23.38
CA THR A 275 1.81 4.53 24.39
C THR A 275 2.47 4.76 25.75
N GLU A 276 2.17 5.91 26.34
CA GLU A 276 2.59 6.29 27.69
C GLU A 276 1.56 5.80 28.71
N TYR A 277 2.05 5.17 29.77
CA TYR A 277 1.25 4.73 30.91
C TYR A 277 1.72 5.40 32.19
N ILE A 278 0.79 5.65 33.10
CA ILE A 278 1.04 6.20 34.43
C ILE A 278 0.50 5.21 35.44
N ASP A 279 1.30 4.88 36.45
CA ASP A 279 0.88 4.09 37.60
C ASP A 279 0.31 5.03 38.66
N VAL A 280 -0.98 4.89 38.92
CA VAL A 280 -1.72 5.75 39.85
C VAL A 280 -1.24 5.61 41.29
N ASN A 281 -0.48 4.56 41.61
CA ASN A 281 0.04 4.29 42.95
C ASN A 281 1.40 4.94 43.21
N ILE A 282 2.02 5.58 42.22
CA ILE A 282 3.32 6.25 42.35
C ILE A 282 3.08 7.76 42.40
N ALA A 283 3.50 8.38 43.50
CA ALA A 283 3.31 9.82 43.74
C ALA A 283 4.24 10.71 42.89
N ASP A 284 5.42 10.21 42.54
CA ASP A 284 6.41 10.97 41.78
C ASP A 284 6.05 11.07 40.28
N PRO A 285 6.40 12.17 39.60
CA PRO A 285 6.24 12.31 38.15
C PRO A 285 6.97 11.18 37.38
N HIS A 286 6.21 10.36 36.66
CA HIS A 286 6.77 9.25 35.89
C HIS A 286 5.95 8.89 34.65
N VAL A 287 6.59 8.19 33.71
CA VAL A 287 5.99 7.62 32.50
C VAL A 287 6.54 6.21 32.29
N ILE A 288 5.66 5.29 31.91
CA ILE A 288 5.98 3.88 31.65
C ILE A 288 5.66 3.55 30.20
N PHE A 289 6.56 2.84 29.53
CA PHE A 289 6.30 2.20 28.24
C PHE A 289 6.41 0.68 28.40
N TYR A 290 5.60 -0.06 27.64
CA TYR A 290 5.67 -1.52 27.57
C TYR A 290 5.93 -1.92 26.13
N TRP A 291 7.07 -2.55 25.85
CA TRP A 291 7.39 -3.06 24.52
C TRP A 291 7.29 -4.58 24.49
N GLY A 292 6.60 -5.12 23.49
CA GLY A 292 6.37 -6.54 23.31
C GLY A 292 7.66 -7.24 22.93
N LEU A 293 7.95 -8.34 23.62
CA LEU A 293 9.12 -9.17 23.37
C LEU A 293 8.68 -10.52 22.80
N GLN A 294 9.28 -10.92 21.69
CA GLN A 294 9.13 -12.28 21.18
C GLN A 294 10.19 -13.19 21.83
N ALA A 295 9.82 -14.45 22.12
CA ALA A 295 10.74 -15.39 22.72
C ALA A 295 11.88 -15.73 21.75
N GLY A 296 13.09 -15.26 22.05
CA GLY A 296 14.32 -15.65 21.37
C GLY A 296 14.84 -17.01 21.86
N LYS A 297 15.89 -17.53 21.23
CA LYS A 297 16.51 -18.85 21.53
C LYS A 297 17.21 -18.92 22.90
N THR A 298 17.41 -17.80 23.59
CA THR A 298 18.15 -17.69 24.86
C THR A 298 17.23 -17.15 25.96
N ASN A 299 17.03 -17.94 27.02
CA ASN A 299 16.05 -17.67 28.09
C ASN A 299 16.47 -16.59 29.13
N ALA A 300 17.59 -15.89 28.93
CA ALA A 300 18.03 -14.83 29.85
C ALA A 300 18.54 -13.63 29.07
N ILE A 301 17.76 -12.55 29.05
CA ILE A 301 18.19 -11.27 28.50
C ILE A 301 19.05 -10.58 29.55
N ASP A 302 20.28 -10.26 29.18
CA ASP A 302 21.13 -9.40 30.00
C ASP A 302 20.65 -7.94 29.87
N ILE A 303 19.55 -7.63 30.56
CA ILE A 303 18.96 -6.28 30.60
C ILE A 303 20.01 -5.27 31.10
N LYS A 304 20.93 -5.70 31.97
CA LYS A 304 21.95 -4.81 32.55
C LYS A 304 22.88 -4.31 31.45
N SER A 305 23.39 -5.21 30.59
CA SER A 305 24.17 -4.83 29.42
C SER A 305 23.40 -3.94 28.43
N VAL A 306 22.13 -4.25 28.15
CA VAL A 306 21.27 -3.41 27.29
C VAL A 306 21.11 -2.01 27.88
N LYS A 307 20.87 -1.91 29.19
CA LYS A 307 20.73 -0.64 29.91
C LYS A 307 22.02 0.16 29.86
N ASP A 308 23.18 -0.45 30.11
CA ASP A 308 24.47 0.23 30.14
C ASP A 308 24.86 0.77 28.76
N VAL A 309 24.61 0.00 27.69
CA VAL A 309 24.80 0.46 26.30
C VAL A 309 23.85 1.60 25.97
N PHE A 310 22.59 1.49 26.35
CA PHE A 310 21.61 2.53 26.10
C PHE A 310 21.92 3.81 26.88
N TRP A 311 22.38 3.69 28.12
CA TRP A 311 22.77 4.82 28.95
C TRP A 311 23.92 5.63 28.34
N ARG A 312 24.93 4.96 27.75
CA ARG A 312 26.01 5.63 27.00
C ARG A 312 25.48 6.41 25.78
N ASN A 313 24.43 5.92 25.13
CA ASN A 313 23.79 6.62 24.02
C ASN A 313 22.94 7.81 24.48
N ILE A 314 22.38 7.76 25.69
CA ILE A 314 21.60 8.86 26.27
C ILE A 314 22.50 9.98 26.79
N SER A 315 23.63 9.64 27.40
CA SER A 315 24.56 10.61 28.00
C SER A 315 25.30 11.46 26.96
N THR A 316 25.22 11.13 25.67
CA THR A 316 25.82 11.90 24.58
C THR A 316 24.86 12.97 24.06
N GLY A 317 25.14 14.24 24.38
CA GLY A 317 24.50 15.41 23.78
C GLY A 317 23.23 15.93 24.46
N TYR A 318 22.83 15.39 25.62
CA TYR A 318 21.74 15.97 26.41
C TYR A 318 22.24 17.13 27.28
N GLN A 319 21.56 18.27 27.21
CA GLN A 319 21.92 19.48 27.96
C GLN A 319 20.97 19.81 29.13
N GLY A 320 19.93 18.99 29.34
CA GLY A 320 18.94 19.18 30.41
C GLY A 320 19.22 18.37 31.69
N PRO A 321 18.41 18.53 32.75
CA PRO A 321 18.50 17.71 33.95
C PRO A 321 18.12 16.26 33.62
N PHE A 322 18.98 15.31 34.01
CA PHE A 322 18.73 13.89 33.81
C PHE A 322 17.66 13.39 34.78
N GLY A 323 16.64 12.72 34.23
CA GLY A 323 15.71 11.92 35.02
C GLY A 323 16.26 10.51 35.28
N LYS A 324 15.47 9.70 35.99
CA LYS A 324 15.77 8.29 36.24
C LYS A 324 15.24 7.44 35.09
N ILE A 325 15.98 6.38 34.73
CA ILE A 325 15.54 5.32 33.81
C ILE A 325 15.75 3.93 34.42
N GLU A 326 14.72 3.10 34.31
CA GLU A 326 14.77 1.69 34.68
C GLU A 326 14.20 0.83 33.55
N LEU A 327 14.91 -0.27 33.25
CA LEU A 327 14.50 -1.28 32.28
C LEU A 327 14.29 -2.59 33.04
N SER A 328 13.15 -3.24 32.85
CA SER A 328 12.88 -4.56 33.45
C SER A 328 11.98 -5.39 32.55
N ILE A 329 12.07 -6.72 32.65
CA ILE A 329 11.17 -7.62 31.92
C ILE A 329 10.02 -8.01 32.83
N VAL A 330 8.81 -7.93 32.30
CA VAL A 330 7.58 -8.29 33.01
C VAL A 330 6.76 -9.26 32.15
N LYS A 331 5.98 -10.12 32.81
CA LYS A 331 5.02 -10.99 32.12
C LYS A 331 3.78 -10.18 31.70
N ALA A 332 3.06 -10.66 30.70
CA ALA A 332 1.78 -10.07 30.27
C ALA A 332 0.79 -9.88 31.44
N SER A 333 0.76 -10.81 32.40
CA SER A 333 -0.08 -10.73 33.60
C SER A 333 0.28 -9.59 34.56
N GLN A 334 1.50 -9.06 34.47
CA GLN A 334 2.01 -7.96 35.30
C GLN A 334 1.84 -6.59 34.61
N VAL A 335 1.41 -6.56 33.35
CA VAL A 335 1.07 -5.33 32.64
C VAL A 335 -0.28 -4.83 33.14
N PRO A 336 -0.43 -3.56 33.57
CA PRO A 336 -1.67 -3.04 34.15
C PRO A 336 -2.90 -3.27 33.28
N LYS A 337 -4.07 -3.46 33.88
CA LYS A 337 -5.33 -3.66 33.12
C LYS A 337 -5.68 -2.47 32.22
N SER A 338 -5.26 -1.25 32.57
CA SER A 338 -5.35 -0.03 31.74
C SER A 338 -4.48 -0.08 30.48
N ALA A 339 -3.49 -0.97 30.45
CA ALA A 339 -2.70 -1.31 29.27
C ALA A 339 -3.19 -2.62 28.59
N GLN A 340 -4.13 -3.35 29.20
CA GLN A 340 -4.77 -4.55 28.63
C GLN A 340 -6.07 -4.26 27.88
N PHE A 341 -6.79 -3.22 28.30
CA PHE A 341 -7.95 -2.66 27.61
C PHE A 341 -7.64 -1.19 27.34
N ASP A 342 -7.46 -0.83 26.08
CA ASP A 342 -7.51 0.57 25.65
C ASP A 342 -8.96 1.04 25.76
N THR A 343 -9.43 1.19 27.00
CA THR A 343 -10.75 1.72 27.27
C THR A 343 -10.69 3.22 27.02
N LEU A 344 -11.56 3.66 26.12
CA LEU A 344 -11.90 5.05 25.85
C LEU A 344 -12.13 5.81 27.15
N SER A 345 -11.09 6.50 27.63
CA SER A 345 -11.25 7.67 28.49
C SER A 345 -10.86 8.88 27.66
N GLN A 346 -11.88 9.61 27.21
CA GLN A 346 -11.80 10.89 26.56
C GLN A 346 -11.02 11.88 27.43
N LYS A 347 -9.72 12.05 27.15
CA LYS A 347 -8.99 13.31 27.35
C LYS A 347 -7.69 13.25 26.54
N ARG A 348 -7.73 13.86 25.35
CA ARG A 348 -6.61 14.25 24.46
C ARG A 348 -5.34 13.40 24.61
N LYS A 349 -5.31 12.20 24.02
CA LYS A 349 -4.03 11.54 23.71
C LYS A 349 -3.44 12.23 22.47
N LYS A 350 -2.38 13.04 22.66
CA LYS A 350 -1.57 13.57 21.56
C LYS A 350 -0.83 12.40 20.93
N ALA A 351 -1.25 11.99 19.73
CA ALA A 351 -0.45 11.12 18.90
C ALA A 351 0.93 11.78 18.68
N CYS A 352 2.01 11.05 18.94
CA CYS A 352 3.38 11.47 18.62
C CYS A 352 3.61 11.39 17.10
N TRP A 353 2.95 12.29 16.38
CA TRP A 353 3.42 12.88 15.14
C TRP A 353 2.91 14.31 15.17
N LYS A 354 3.70 15.21 15.78
CA LYS A 354 3.57 16.63 15.45
C LYS A 354 4.02 16.72 13.99
N MET A 355 3.07 16.62 13.07
CA MET A 355 3.22 17.15 11.72
C MET A 355 3.67 18.61 11.91
N MET A 356 4.88 18.93 11.49
CA MET A 356 5.30 20.33 11.45
C MET A 356 4.36 21.08 10.49
N ASP A 357 3.76 22.14 11.03
CA ASP A 357 3.12 23.28 10.38
C ASP A 357 2.14 23.02 9.22
N TYR A 358 0.86 22.85 9.60
CA TYR A 358 -0.29 23.10 8.71
C TYR A 358 -0.57 24.59 8.44
N HIS A 359 0.26 25.52 8.96
CA HIS A 359 0.05 26.96 8.81
C HIS A 359 0.80 27.60 7.64
N GLN A 360 1.59 26.84 6.86
CA GLN A 360 2.11 27.36 5.60
C GLN A 360 1.02 27.29 4.51
N ARG A 361 0.50 28.45 4.11
CA ARG A 361 -0.37 28.58 2.92
C ARG A 361 0.38 28.00 1.73
N ARG A 362 -0.16 26.98 1.09
CA ARG A 362 0.39 26.42 -0.16
C ARG A 362 -0.52 26.78 -1.32
N ILE A 363 0.05 27.11 -2.46
CA ILE A 363 -0.71 27.44 -3.66
C ILE A 363 -0.93 26.12 -4.44
N PRO A 364 -2.18 25.75 -4.75
CA PRO A 364 -2.46 24.60 -5.60
C PRO A 364 -1.97 24.87 -7.03
N ILE A 365 -1.24 23.92 -7.61
CA ILE A 365 -0.81 23.94 -9.00
C ILE A 365 -1.84 23.18 -9.82
N TYR A 366 -2.39 23.81 -10.84
CA TYR A 366 -3.38 23.22 -11.73
C TYR A 366 -2.74 22.72 -13.03
N LEU A 367 -3.29 21.64 -13.58
CA LEU A 367 -2.86 21.10 -14.86
C LEU A 367 -3.14 22.13 -15.96
N GLN A 368 -2.13 22.51 -16.75
CA GLN A 368 -2.27 23.56 -17.78
C GLN A 368 -3.39 23.29 -18.80
N HIS A 369 -3.73 22.02 -19.02
CA HIS A 369 -4.77 21.62 -19.97
C HIS A 369 -6.16 21.40 -19.34
N VAL A 370 -6.26 21.36 -18.00
CA VAL A 370 -7.54 21.21 -17.27
C VAL A 370 -7.46 22.01 -15.95
N PRO A 371 -7.83 23.30 -15.95
CA PRO A 371 -7.62 24.22 -14.83
C PRO A 371 -8.38 23.88 -13.53
N GLN A 372 -9.25 22.87 -13.54
CA GLN A 372 -9.98 22.40 -12.35
C GLN A 372 -9.26 21.27 -11.62
N TYR A 373 -8.15 20.76 -12.17
CA TYR A 373 -7.47 19.58 -11.65
C TYR A 373 -6.14 19.95 -10.98
N ILE A 374 -6.05 19.73 -9.66
CA ILE A 374 -4.86 20.02 -8.85
C ILE A 374 -3.84 18.90 -9.04
N VAL A 375 -2.62 19.25 -9.47
CA VAL A 375 -1.51 18.32 -9.76
C VAL A 375 -0.47 18.34 -8.63
N GLY A 376 -0.51 19.34 -7.75
CA GLY A 376 0.37 19.45 -6.59
C GLY A 376 0.22 20.77 -5.84
N TYR A 377 1.12 21.03 -4.88
CA TYR A 377 1.16 22.24 -4.08
C TYR A 377 2.60 22.77 -4.01
N VAL A 378 2.81 24.07 -4.25
CA VAL A 378 4.10 24.74 -4.03
C VAL A 378 4.10 25.48 -2.69
N SER A 379 5.23 25.44 -1.97
CA SER A 379 5.45 26.20 -0.74
C SER A 379 5.67 27.68 -1.04
N THR A 380 5.08 28.58 -0.26
CA THR A 380 5.13 30.03 -0.49
C THR A 380 6.43 30.71 -0.06
N ASN A 381 7.41 29.97 0.46
CA ASN A 381 8.70 30.55 0.80
C ASN A 381 9.61 30.47 -0.42
N GLY A 382 9.59 31.53 -1.24
CA GLY A 382 10.67 31.79 -2.17
C GLY A 382 11.91 32.24 -1.41
N ASP A 383 13.04 31.63 -1.71
CA ASP A 383 14.20 32.41 -2.12
C ASP A 383 14.79 31.78 -3.40
N PRO A 384 15.17 32.59 -4.42
CA PRO A 384 15.50 32.12 -5.75
C PRO A 384 17.02 32.10 -5.96
N GLU A 385 17.72 31.06 -5.50
CA GLU A 385 19.16 30.91 -5.83
C GLU A 385 19.55 29.44 -6.01
N TYR A 386 19.34 28.90 -7.20
CA TYR A 386 20.40 28.65 -8.20
C TYR A 386 19.85 27.79 -9.37
N PRO A 387 20.15 28.16 -10.63
CA PRO A 387 19.69 27.47 -11.82
C PRO A 387 20.68 26.40 -12.32
N SER A 388 20.20 25.53 -13.21
CA SER A 388 20.93 24.59 -14.11
C SER A 388 21.59 23.37 -13.43
N ALA A 389 21.62 22.16 -13.98
CA ALA A 389 21.38 21.60 -15.32
C ALA A 389 21.00 20.09 -15.14
N GLY A 390 20.43 19.35 -16.08
CA GLY A 390 20.10 19.60 -17.47
C GLY A 390 19.56 18.31 -18.10
N VAL A 391 18.86 18.49 -19.24
CA VAL A 391 18.46 17.53 -20.29
C VAL A 391 17.56 16.37 -19.89
#